data_AF-A0A8S9JKQ3-F1
#
_entry.id   AF-A0A8S9JKQ3-F1
#
_cell.length_a   1.000
_cell.length_b   1.000
_cell.length_c   1.000
_cell.angle_alpha   90.00
_cell.angle_beta   90.00
_cell.angle_gamma   90.00
#
_symmetry.space_group_name_H-M   'P 1'
#
loop_
_entity.id
_entity.type
_entity.pdbx_description
1 polymer ?
#
loop_
_entity_poly.entity_id
_entity_poly.type
_entity_poly.pdbx_seq_one_letter_code
_entity_poly.pdbx_strand_id
1 'polypeptide(L)'
;MVAFAGRKYAARSPPAFIANSTYTVTSFTLVMEFQKGRLQNLFWKRDGCASCKGNSNFVCLNKQDCAIRTPSCKGRGGTVDCSLGIQLAFSGTDKHLAVLNSWYEVENMKQYSLYGLYSNLKSSLTSQFNNFF
;
A
#
# COMPACT_ATOMS: atom_id res chain seq x y z
N MET A 1 -14.07 -10.24 -3.58
CA MET A 1 -15.04 -10.74 -2.58
C MET A 1 -15.07 -9.76 -1.43
N VAL A 2 -16.20 -9.12 -1.12
CA VAL A 2 -16.32 -8.25 0.08
C VAL A 2 -17.09 -9.06 1.11
N ALA A 3 -16.40 -9.44 2.20
CA ALA A 3 -17.00 -10.21 3.28
C ALA A 3 -18.07 -9.36 3.99
N PHE A 4 -19.29 -9.90 4.06
CA PHE A 4 -20.48 -9.22 4.56
C PHE A 4 -20.57 -9.42 6.09
N ALA A 5 -20.24 -8.38 6.86
CA ALA A 5 -20.36 -8.39 8.32
C ALA A 5 -21.63 -7.63 8.76
N GLY A 6 -22.81 -8.27 8.61
CA GLY A 6 -24.02 -7.96 9.39
C GLY A 6 -24.70 -6.59 9.24
N ARG A 7 -24.26 -5.69 8.35
CA ARG A 7 -24.97 -4.42 8.02
C ARG A 7 -25.19 -4.32 6.50
N LYS A 8 -26.33 -3.72 6.10
CA LYS A 8 -26.68 -3.48 4.68
C LYS A 8 -25.63 -2.64 3.94
N TYR A 9 -24.82 -1.87 4.66
CA TYR A 9 -23.74 -1.04 4.12
C TYR A 9 -22.40 -1.42 4.76
N ALA A 10 -21.45 -1.79 3.92
CA ALA A 10 -20.05 -1.92 4.29
C ALA A 10 -19.32 -0.62 3.98
N ALA A 11 -18.41 -0.20 4.86
CA ALA A 11 -17.49 0.89 4.55
C ALA A 11 -16.68 0.51 3.29
N ARG A 12 -16.60 1.41 2.32
CA ARG A 12 -15.90 1.19 1.05
C ARG A 12 -14.93 2.34 0.81
N SER A 13 -13.74 2.01 0.30
CA SER A 13 -12.81 3.02 -0.16
C SER A 13 -13.20 3.52 -1.55
N PRO A 14 -12.83 4.78 -1.88
CA PRO A 14 -12.84 5.22 -3.27
C PRO A 14 -11.84 4.38 -4.09
N PRO A 15 -12.09 4.21 -5.40
CA PRO A 15 -11.15 3.51 -6.27
C PRO A 15 -9.80 4.24 -6.30
N ALA A 16 -8.72 3.47 -6.29
CA ALA A 16 -7.35 3.96 -6.46
C ALA A 16 -6.80 3.46 -7.79
N PHE A 17 -5.98 4.28 -8.45
CA PHE A 17 -5.27 3.87 -9.66
C PHE A 17 -4.15 2.90 -9.27
N ILE A 18 -4.15 1.70 -9.88
CA ILE A 18 -3.13 0.67 -9.62
C ILE A 18 -2.14 0.62 -10.78
N ALA A 19 -2.61 0.36 -11.99
CA ALA A 19 -1.74 0.24 -13.15
C ALA A 19 -2.46 0.49 -14.47
N ASN A 20 -1.69 0.82 -15.50
CA ASN A 20 -2.07 0.78 -16.90
C ASN A 20 -0.91 0.24 -17.75
N SER A 21 -1.02 0.32 -19.08
CA SER A 21 0.03 -0.13 -20.01
C SER A 21 1.39 0.55 -19.80
N THR A 22 1.40 1.76 -19.25
CA THR A 22 2.57 2.64 -19.20
C THR A 22 3.12 2.82 -17.79
N TYR A 23 2.27 2.82 -16.76
CA TYR A 23 2.62 3.07 -15.37
C TYR A 23 1.98 2.08 -14.40
N THR A 24 2.70 1.76 -13.33
CA THR A 24 2.25 0.89 -12.24
C THR A 24 2.61 1.55 -10.91
N VAL A 25 1.63 1.77 -10.04
CA VAL A 25 1.83 2.20 -8.65
C VAL A 25 1.92 0.95 -7.79
N THR A 26 2.95 0.88 -6.95
CA THR A 26 3.29 -0.34 -6.20
C THR A 26 3.15 -0.17 -4.70
N SER A 27 3.15 1.05 -4.18
CA SER A 27 3.04 1.31 -2.74
C SER A 27 1.72 2.03 -2.46
N PHE A 28 0.89 1.40 -1.63
CA PHE A 28 -0.39 1.96 -1.19
C PHE A 28 -0.43 2.00 0.33
N THR A 29 -1.01 3.07 0.87
CA THR A 29 -1.36 3.10 2.30
C THR A 29 -2.87 3.22 2.44
N LEU A 30 -3.49 2.25 3.10
CA LEU A 30 -4.91 2.24 3.42
C LEU A 30 -5.12 2.68 4.87
N VAL A 31 -5.82 3.79 5.05
CA VAL A 31 -6.20 4.32 6.35
C VAL A 31 -7.62 3.86 6.68
N MET A 32 -7.76 3.10 7.75
CA MET A 32 -9.04 2.67 8.30
C MET A 32 -9.47 3.62 9.42
N GLU A 33 -10.63 4.25 9.26
CA GLU A 33 -11.17 5.18 10.24
C GLU A 33 -12.20 4.47 11.11
N PHE A 34 -11.95 4.43 12.41
CA PHE A 34 -12.84 3.84 13.41
C PHE A 34 -13.49 4.91 14.27
N GLN A 35 -14.77 4.73 14.56
CA GLN A 35 -15.47 5.53 15.54
C GLN A 35 -16.06 4.60 16.60
N LYS A 36 -15.57 4.69 17.84
CA LYS A 36 -15.98 3.81 18.95
C LYS A 36 -15.87 2.33 18.58
N GLY A 37 -14.79 1.95 17.87
CA GLY A 37 -14.53 0.58 17.41
C GLY A 37 -15.33 0.14 16.19
N ARG A 38 -16.10 1.03 15.55
CA ARG A 38 -16.82 0.74 14.30
C ARG A 38 -16.12 1.41 13.12
N LEU A 39 -15.73 0.61 12.13
CA LEU A 39 -15.17 1.09 10.88
C LEU A 39 -16.19 1.98 10.15
N GLN A 40 -15.84 3.25 9.95
CA GLN A 40 -16.65 4.23 9.24
C GLN A 40 -16.20 4.34 7.79
N ASN A 41 -14.90 4.50 7.57
CA ASN A 41 -14.34 4.77 6.25
C ASN A 41 -13.03 4.03 6.01
N LEU A 42 -12.69 3.90 4.72
CA LEU A 42 -11.38 3.44 4.27
C LEU A 42 -10.87 4.45 3.23
N PHE A 43 -9.67 4.99 3.45
CA PHE A 43 -9.08 5.98 2.55
C PHE A 43 -7.70 5.55 2.08
N TRP A 44 -7.41 5.78 0.81
CA TRP A 44 -6.06 5.60 0.27
C TRP A 44 -5.28 6.88 0.50
N LYS A 45 -4.25 6.84 1.34
CA LYS A 45 -3.33 7.96 1.51
C LYS A 45 -2.45 8.02 0.26
N ARG A 46 -2.40 9.22 -0.34
CA ARG A 46 -1.53 9.52 -1.46
C ARG A 46 -0.24 10.10 -0.91
N ASP A 47 0.87 9.49 -1.30
CA ASP A 47 2.18 9.73 -0.69
C ASP A 47 2.92 10.90 -1.33
N GLY A 48 2.31 11.53 -2.33
CA GLY A 48 2.93 12.56 -3.12
C GLY A 48 4.09 12.01 -3.95
N CYS A 49 4.85 12.93 -4.54
CA CYS A 49 5.98 12.59 -5.40
C CYS A 49 7.34 12.63 -4.70
N ALA A 50 7.36 12.84 -3.38
CA ALA A 50 8.60 12.83 -2.61
C ALA A 50 9.27 11.45 -2.64
N SER A 51 8.49 10.37 -2.62
CA SER A 51 8.94 8.98 -2.71
C SER A 51 9.54 8.59 -4.06
N CYS A 52 9.29 9.37 -5.12
CA CYS A 52 9.85 9.16 -6.46
C CYS A 52 11.26 9.73 -6.63
N LYS A 53 11.78 10.49 -5.66
CA LYS A 53 13.09 11.14 -5.79
C LYS A 53 14.21 10.10 -5.67
N GLY A 54 15.14 10.12 -6.63
CA GLY A 54 16.38 9.32 -6.58
C GLY A 54 16.50 8.18 -7.59
N ASN A 55 15.47 7.89 -8.40
CA ASN A 55 15.57 6.86 -9.44
C ASN A 55 14.79 7.25 -10.71
N SER A 56 15.46 7.15 -11.87
CA SER A 56 14.96 7.56 -13.19
C SER A 56 13.78 6.72 -13.71
N ASN A 57 13.54 5.54 -13.14
CA ASN A 57 12.42 4.67 -13.51
C ASN A 57 11.09 5.06 -12.84
N PHE A 58 11.14 5.95 -11.85
CA PHE A 58 9.98 6.43 -11.11
C PHE A 58 9.48 7.74 -11.69
N VAL A 59 8.16 7.86 -11.81
CA VAL A 59 7.46 8.98 -12.41
C VAL A 59 6.37 9.44 -11.45
N CYS A 60 6.36 10.74 -11.20
CA CYS A 60 5.32 11.43 -10.46
C CYS A 60 4.06 11.55 -11.33
N LEU A 61 3.04 10.73 -11.07
CA LEU A 61 1.74 10.82 -11.73
C LEU A 61 0.86 11.85 -11.06
N ASN A 62 0.30 12.77 -11.84
CA ASN A 62 -0.68 13.77 -11.41
C ASN A 62 -0.27 14.59 -10.17
N LYS A 63 1.04 14.71 -9.89
CA LYS A 63 1.59 15.34 -8.67
C LYS A 63 1.12 14.71 -7.36
N GLN A 64 0.57 13.50 -7.40
CA GLN A 64 -0.10 12.87 -6.25
C GLN A 64 0.46 11.49 -5.94
N ASP A 65 0.78 10.69 -6.96
CA ASP A 65 1.21 9.31 -6.79
C ASP A 65 2.57 9.07 -7.43
N CYS A 66 3.37 8.24 -6.76
CA CYS A 66 4.63 7.78 -7.30
C CYS A 66 4.45 6.45 -8.03
N ALA A 67 4.72 6.44 -9.33
CA ALA A 67 4.53 5.26 -10.17
C ALA A 67 5.84 4.84 -10.84
N ILE A 68 5.93 3.55 -11.16
CA ILE A 68 7.02 2.97 -11.93
C ILE A 68 6.54 2.84 -13.38
N ARG A 69 7.43 3.06 -14.35
CA ARG A 69 7.12 2.73 -15.74
C ARG A 69 6.91 1.23 -15.87
N THR A 70 5.74 0.82 -16.37
CA THR A 70 5.34 -0.58 -16.50
C THR A 70 6.36 -1.45 -17.26
N PRO A 71 7.03 -0.98 -18.34
CA PRO A 71 8.11 -1.74 -18.99
C PRO A 71 9.35 -1.99 -18.11
N SER A 72 9.61 -1.14 -17.11
CA SER A 72 10.75 -1.31 -16.19
C SER A 72 10.54 -2.42 -15.16
N CYS A 73 9.33 -2.99 -15.08
CA CYS A 73 8.97 -4.06 -14.14
C CYS A 73 9.52 -5.43 -14.58
N LYS A 74 10.02 -6.23 -13.63
CA LYS A 74 10.58 -7.58 -13.86
C LYS A 74 9.65 -8.51 -14.66
N GLY A 75 8.35 -8.49 -14.39
CA GLY A 75 7.36 -9.29 -15.13
C GLY A 75 7.12 -8.86 -16.58
N ARG A 76 7.74 -7.77 -17.03
CA ARG A 76 7.61 -7.20 -18.38
C ARG A 76 8.96 -6.95 -19.07
N GLY A 77 10.03 -7.60 -18.59
CA GLY A 77 11.37 -7.53 -19.17
C GLY A 77 12.29 -6.46 -18.58
N GLY A 78 11.87 -5.75 -17.53
CA GLY A 78 12.70 -4.79 -16.81
C GLY A 78 13.42 -5.38 -15.59
N THR A 79 14.12 -4.53 -14.83
CA THR A 79 14.92 -4.95 -13.66
C THR A 79 14.30 -4.57 -12.31
N VAL A 80 13.25 -3.74 -12.31
CA VAL A 80 12.63 -3.21 -11.09
C VAL A 80 11.56 -4.18 -10.57
N ASP A 81 11.55 -4.46 -9.27
CA ASP A 81 10.45 -5.21 -8.66
C ASP A 81 9.22 -4.31 -8.54
N CYS A 82 8.14 -4.68 -9.23
CA CYS A 82 6.87 -3.95 -9.22
C CYS A 82 5.78 -4.65 -8.39
N SER A 83 6.19 -5.41 -7.36
CA SER A 83 5.24 -6.06 -6.45
C SER A 83 4.40 -5.05 -5.69
N LEU A 84 3.11 -5.35 -5.54
CA LEU A 84 2.18 -4.52 -4.79
C LEU A 84 2.45 -4.66 -3.28
N GLY A 85 2.72 -3.54 -2.61
CA GLY A 85 2.80 -3.41 -1.17
C GLY A 85 1.65 -2.55 -0.66
N ILE A 86 0.91 -3.08 0.31
CA ILE A 86 -0.18 -2.35 0.98
C ILE A 86 0.18 -2.20 2.45
N GLN A 87 0.34 -0.95 2.89
CA GLN A 87 0.47 -0.59 4.30
C GLN A 87 -0.91 -0.26 4.87
N LEU A 88 -1.14 -0.65 6.13
CA LEU A 88 -2.37 -0.35 6.84
C LEU A 88 -2.07 0.66 7.94
N ALA A 89 -2.96 1.64 8.08
CA ALA A 89 -2.95 2.60 9.17
C ALA A 89 -4.34 2.78 9.73
N PHE A 90 -4.40 3.21 10.99
CA PHE A 90 -5.62 3.36 11.77
C PHE A 90 -5.78 4.80 12.23
N SER A 91 -7.01 5.29 12.16
CA SER A 91 -7.45 6.61 12.64
C SER A 91 -8.70 6.46 13.51
N GLY A 92 -8.89 7.39 14.46
CA GLY A 92 -10.10 7.53 15.25
C GLY A 92 -10.03 6.85 16.62
N THR A 93 -11.05 6.08 17.00
CA THR A 93 -11.13 5.46 18.34
C THR A 93 -11.60 4.01 18.31
N ASP A 94 -11.06 3.21 19.23
CA ASP A 94 -11.52 1.84 19.47
C ASP A 94 -12.81 1.80 20.31
N LYS A 95 -13.30 0.60 20.63
CA LYS A 95 -14.53 0.41 21.42
C LYS A 95 -14.43 1.00 22.84
N HIS A 96 -13.23 1.06 23.39
CA HIS A 96 -12.92 1.57 24.73
C HIS A 96 -12.51 3.05 24.72
N LEU A 97 -12.71 3.75 23.59
CA LEU A 97 -12.35 5.15 23.38
C LEU A 97 -10.84 5.42 23.39
N ALA A 98 -10.01 4.38 23.29
CA ALA A 98 -8.59 4.54 23.07
C ALA A 98 -8.35 5.09 21.65
N VAL A 99 -7.43 6.06 21.55
CA VAL A 99 -7.14 6.77 20.30
C VAL A 99 -6.29 5.89 19.39
N LEU A 100 -6.71 5.77 18.14
CA LEU A 100 -5.96 5.17 17.04
C LEU A 100 -5.40 6.32 16.18
N ASN A 101 -4.09 6.57 16.26
CA ASN A 101 -3.45 7.72 15.59
C ASN A 101 -2.30 7.33 14.64
N SER A 102 -2.12 6.03 14.37
CA SER A 102 -1.06 5.53 13.48
C SER A 102 -1.07 6.17 12.08
N TRP A 103 -2.20 6.75 11.65
CA TRP A 103 -2.30 7.49 10.39
C TRP A 103 -1.32 8.70 10.29
N TYR A 104 -1.06 9.38 11.40
CA TYR A 104 -0.16 10.54 11.47
C TYR A 104 1.30 10.07 11.36
N GLU A 105 1.61 8.96 12.03
CA GLU A 105 2.91 8.34 12.02
C GLU A 105 3.25 7.58 10.73
N VAL A 106 2.34 7.50 9.75
CA VAL A 106 2.61 6.78 8.48
C VAL A 106 3.88 7.28 7.79
N GLU A 107 4.18 8.59 7.87
CA GLU A 107 5.41 9.12 7.27
C GLU A 107 6.68 8.59 7.98
N ASN A 108 6.64 8.48 9.30
CA ASN A 108 7.71 7.91 10.11
C ASN A 108 7.76 6.37 9.98
N MET A 109 6.61 5.69 9.95
CA MET A 109 6.49 4.24 9.75
C MET A 109 6.96 3.80 8.36
N LYS A 110 6.93 4.66 7.35
CA LYS A 110 7.50 4.35 6.03
C LYS A 110 9.01 4.25 6.02
N GLN A 111 9.71 4.92 6.93
CA GLN A 111 11.15 4.68 7.12
C GLN A 111 11.41 3.24 7.58
N TYR A 112 10.46 2.68 8.33
CA TYR A 112 10.40 1.28 8.74
C TYR A 112 9.50 0.43 7.84
N SER A 113 9.16 0.94 6.65
CA SER A 113 8.27 0.29 5.69
C SER A 113 8.70 -1.15 5.56
N LEU A 114 7.78 -2.03 5.96
CA LEU A 114 7.94 -3.47 5.88
C LEU A 114 8.33 -3.94 4.48
N TYR A 115 8.37 -3.10 3.43
CA TYR A 115 9.02 -3.42 2.18
C TYR A 115 10.43 -4.01 2.36
N GLY A 116 11.28 -3.44 3.24
CA GLY A 116 12.60 -4.01 3.51
C GLY A 116 12.54 -5.40 4.15
N LEU A 117 11.61 -5.62 5.08
CA LEU A 117 11.39 -6.92 5.74
C LEU A 117 10.70 -7.94 4.80
N TYR A 118 9.75 -7.49 3.98
CA TYR A 118 8.90 -8.29 3.12
C TYR A 118 9.58 -8.63 1.79
N SER A 119 10.46 -7.76 1.27
CA SER A 119 11.32 -8.10 0.12
C SER A 119 12.33 -9.20 0.46
N ASN A 120 12.91 -9.13 1.67
CA ASN A 120 13.78 -10.18 2.20
C ASN A 120 13.01 -11.47 2.52
N LEU A 121 11.79 -11.38 3.05
CA LEU A 121 10.93 -12.55 3.25
C LEU A 121 10.48 -13.18 1.93
N LYS A 122 10.15 -12.37 0.91
CA LYS A 122 9.77 -12.86 -0.42
C LYS A 122 10.91 -13.67 -1.04
N SER A 123 12.15 -13.17 -1.00
CA SER A 123 13.28 -13.94 -1.53
C SER A 123 13.52 -15.23 -0.73
N SER A 124 13.40 -15.17 0.60
CA SER A 124 13.61 -16.32 1.50
C SER A 124 12.51 -17.40 1.37
N LEU A 125 11.25 -17.00 1.21
CA LEU A 125 10.13 -17.92 0.98
C LEU A 125 10.16 -18.52 -0.43
N THR A 126 10.49 -17.71 -1.45
CA THR A 126 10.54 -18.18 -2.84
C THR A 126 11.73 -19.11 -3.08
N SER A 127 12.88 -18.84 -2.46
CA SER A 127 14.05 -19.72 -2.57
C SER A 127 13.82 -21.07 -1.89
N GLN A 128 13.15 -21.09 -0.74
CA GLN A 128 12.75 -22.34 -0.09
C GLN A 128 11.78 -23.14 -0.96
N PHE A 129 10.75 -22.49 -1.54
CA PHE A 129 9.80 -23.18 -2.42
C PHE A 129 10.45 -23.76 -3.69
N ASN A 130 11.39 -23.06 -4.31
CA ASN A 130 12.15 -23.55 -5.47
C ASN A 130 13.16 -24.66 -5.14
N ASN A 131 13.43 -24.92 -3.86
CA ASN A 131 14.25 -26.07 -3.44
C ASN A 131 13.41 -27.32 -3.16
N PHE A 132 12.09 -27.17 -3.02
CA PHE A 132 11.16 -28.28 -2.79
C PHE A 132 10.49 -28.79 -4.08
N PHE A 133 10.49 -28.01 -5.16
CA PHE A 133 9.94 -28.33 -6.47
C PHE A 133 10.95 -28.00 -7.58
#